data_AF-A0A2I0ERH1-F1
#
_entry.id   AF-A0A2I0ERH1-F1
#
_cell.length_a   1.000
_cell.length_b   1.000
_cell.length_c   1.000
_cell.angle_alpha   90.00
_cell.angle_beta   90.00
_cell.angle_gamma   90.00
#
_symmetry.space_group_name_H-M   'P 1'
#
loop_
_entity.id
_entity.type
_entity.pdbx_description
1 polymer ?
#
loop_
_entity_poly.entity_id
_entity_poly.type
_entity_poly.pdbx_seq_one_letter_code
_entity_poly.pdbx_strand_id
1 'polypeptide(L)'
;MYILFVGAALIMGALSAIIFMTIYRKNKRAGLLVGSLFLLWFIYQMFSLSNISGSLAVTVFVIYLFYGIAAYRKLKAEGALG
;
A
#
# COMPACT_ATOMS: atom_id res chain seq x y z
N MET A 1 18.15 -3.98 13.46
CA MET A 1 16.74 -3.74 13.84
C MET A 1 15.90 -3.14 12.72
N TYR A 2 16.36 -2.11 11.99
CA TYR A 2 15.60 -1.48 10.89
C TYR A 2 15.23 -2.41 9.72
N ILE A 3 16.03 -3.45 9.46
CA ILE A 3 15.78 -4.47 8.42
C ILE A 3 14.47 -5.24 8.63
N LEU A 4 14.05 -5.47 9.87
CA LEU A 4 12.79 -6.16 10.17
C LEU A 4 11.59 -5.28 9.80
N PHE A 5 11.68 -3.96 10.03
CA PHE A 5 10.64 -3.02 9.63
C PHE A 5 10.52 -2.91 8.11
N VAL A 6 11.66 -2.90 7.40
CA VAL A 6 11.69 -2.90 5.94
C VAL A 6 11.13 -4.21 5.37
N GLY A 7 11.52 -5.36 5.93
CA GLY A 7 10.98 -6.67 5.54
C GLY A 7 9.48 -6.79 5.79
N ALA A 8 9.00 -6.33 6.94
CA ALA A 8 7.58 -6.31 7.26
C ALA A 8 6.79 -5.39 6.31
N ALA A 9 7.35 -4.22 5.95
CA ALA A 9 6.74 -3.30 4.99
C ALA A 9 6.62 -3.91 3.58
N LEU A 10 7.62 -4.69 3.15
CA LEU A 10 7.54 -5.43 1.87
C LEU A 10 6.39 -6.44 1.87
N ILE A 11 6.27 -7.23 2.93
CA ILE A 11 5.23 -8.25 3.06
C ILE A 11 3.83 -7.60 3.16
N MET A 12 3.68 -6.61 4.04
CA MET A 12 2.43 -5.86 4.21
C MET A 12 2.05 -5.09 2.94
N GLY A 13 3.02 -4.54 2.22
CA GLY A 13 2.80 -3.81 0.96
C GLY A 13 2.29 -4.72 -0.15
N ALA A 14 2.89 -5.91 -0.27
CA ALA A 14 2.42 -6.91 -1.22
C ALA A 14 1.01 -7.43 -0.86
N LEU A 15 0.76 -7.75 0.42
CA LEU A 15 -0.54 -8.24 0.90
C LEU A 15 -1.65 -7.21 0.69
N SER A 16 -1.41 -5.95 1.08
CA SER A 16 -2.38 -4.87 0.92
C SER A 16 -2.74 -4.66 -0.55
N ALA A 17 -1.75 -4.67 -1.45
CA ALA A 17 -1.98 -4.59 -2.89
C ALA A 17 -2.82 -5.77 -3.43
N ILE A 18 -2.53 -7.00 -3.01
CA ILE A 18 -3.28 -8.20 -3.42
C ILE A 18 -4.73 -8.14 -2.93
N ILE A 19 -4.94 -7.80 -1.65
CA ILE A 19 -6.27 -7.69 -1.05
C ILE A 19 -7.07 -6.59 -1.76
N PHE A 20 -6.47 -5.41 -1.94
CA PHE A 20 -7.08 -4.29 -2.63
C PHE A 20 -7.51 -4.68 -4.04
N MET A 21 -6.64 -5.28 -4.85
CA MET A 21 -6.98 -5.71 -6.21
C MET A 21 -8.08 -6.77 -6.22
N THR A 22 -8.04 -7.73 -5.30
CA THR A 22 -9.04 -8.81 -5.22
C THR A 22 -10.44 -8.25 -4.90
N ILE A 23 -10.52 -7.32 -3.95
CA ILE A 23 -11.78 -6.69 -3.56
C ILE A 23 -12.25 -5.72 -4.66
N TYR A 24 -11.34 -4.92 -5.23
CA TYR A 24 -11.67 -3.96 -6.28
C TYR A 24 -12.26 -4.63 -7.53
N ARG A 25 -11.73 -5.81 -7.90
CA ARG A 25 -12.28 -6.62 -9.00
C ARG A 25 -13.70 -7.12 -8.73
N LYS A 26 -14.01 -7.51 -7.50
CA LYS A 26 -15.35 -8.01 -7.14
C LYS A 26 -16.36 -6.87 -6.96
N ASN A 27 -15.93 -5.75 -6.36
CA ASN A 27 -16.79 -4.62 -6.10
C ASN A 27 -15.96 -3.32 -6.05
N LYS A 28 -16.11 -2.48 -7.08
CA LYS A 28 -15.38 -1.20 -7.20
C LYS A 28 -15.58 -0.29 -5.98
N ARG A 29 -16.79 -0.22 -5.41
CA ARG A 29 -17.09 0.64 -4.25
C ARG A 29 -16.41 0.14 -2.98
N ALA A 30 -16.47 -1.18 -2.73
CA ALA A 30 -15.77 -1.79 -1.61
C ALA A 30 -14.24 -1.69 -1.77
N GLY A 31 -13.74 -1.86 -2.99
CA GLY A 31 -12.32 -1.67 -3.31
C GLY A 31 -11.85 -0.24 -3.02
N LEU A 32 -12.63 0.77 -3.39
CA LEU A 32 -12.33 2.18 -3.06
C LEU A 32 -12.30 2.41 -1.55
N LEU A 33 -13.26 1.86 -0.79
CA LEU A 33 -13.26 1.96 0.68
C LEU A 33 -12.00 1.33 1.29
N VAL A 34 -11.65 0.12 0.84
CA VAL A 34 -10.44 -0.58 1.29
C VAL A 34 -9.17 0.19 0.91
N GLY A 35 -9.14 0.77 -0.29
CA GLY A 35 -8.06 1.64 -0.74
C GLY A 35 -7.90 2.86 0.16
N SER A 36 -9.00 3.55 0.49
CA SER A 36 -8.99 4.69 1.42
C SER A 36 -8.57 4.31 2.84
N LEU A 37 -8.99 3.13 3.33
CA LEU A 37 -8.55 2.57 4.61
C LEU A 37 -7.03 2.31 4.61
N PHE A 38 -6.50 1.72 3.54
CA PHE A 38 -5.05 1.54 3.39
C PHE A 38 -4.32 2.87 3.31
N LEU A 39 -4.91 3.89 2.68
CA LEU A 39 -4.33 5.24 2.57
C LEU A 39 -4.27 5.92 3.95
N LEU A 40 -5.33 5.81 4.76
CA LEU A 40 -5.35 6.29 6.14
C LEU A 40 -4.33 5.56 7.01
N TRP A 41 -4.28 4.22 6.91
CA TRP A 41 -3.30 3.40 7.60
C TRP A 41 -1.87 3.79 7.22
N PHE A 42 -1.61 4.01 5.94
CA PHE A 42 -0.32 4.44 5.42
C PHE A 42 0.11 5.80 5.99
N ILE A 43 -0.79 6.79 6.05
CA ILE A 43 -0.51 8.10 6.65
C ILE A 43 -0.16 7.95 8.13
N TYR A 44 -0.94 7.16 8.88
CA TYR A 44 -0.68 6.89 10.29
C TYR A 44 0.69 6.20 10.50
N GLN A 45 0.98 5.18 9.68
CA GLN A 45 2.24 4.45 9.74
C GLN A 45 3.43 5.36 9.40
N MET A 46 3.30 6.25 8.41
CA MET A 46 4.33 7.25 8.09
C MET A 46 4.58 8.20 9.25
N PHE A 47 3.54 8.71 9.92
CA PHE A 47 3.67 9.63 11.05
C PHE A 47 4.33 8.96 12.26
N SER A 48 4.00 7.69 12.51
CA SER A 48 4.64 6.89 13.56
C SER A 48 6.12 6.63 13.23
N LEU A 49 6.43 6.24 11.99
CA LEU A 49 7.80 5.98 11.53
C LEU A 49 8.66 7.24 11.48
N SER A 50 8.11 8.40 11.10
CA SER A 50 8.86 9.66 11.03
C SER A 50 9.30 10.16 12.40
N ASN A 51 8.53 9.87 13.45
CA ASN A 51 8.92 10.16 14.83
C ASN A 51 10.06 9.29 15.35
N ILE A 52 10.28 8.12 14.74
CA ILE A 52 11.37 7.20 15.10
C ILE A 52 12.60 7.47 14.23
N SER A 53 12.43 7.49 12.91
CA SER A 53 13.51 7.72 11.95
C SER A 53 12.96 8.15 10.59
N GLY A 54 13.34 9.36 10.15
CA GLY A 54 12.94 9.89 8.85
C GLY A 54 13.41 9.04 7.67
N SER A 55 14.62 8.45 7.72
CA SER A 55 15.14 7.60 6.64
C SER A 55 14.34 6.30 6.49
N LEU A 56 13.85 5.75 7.60
CA LEU A 56 13.00 4.56 7.60
C LEU A 56 11.62 4.86 7.02
N ALA A 57 11.03 6.00 7.38
CA ALA A 57 9.76 6.46 6.82
C ALA A 57 9.86 6.61 5.28
N VAL A 58 10.92 7.25 4.78
CA VAL A 58 11.15 7.40 3.33
C VAL A 58 11.29 6.04 2.63
N THR A 59 12.00 5.09 3.22
CA THR A 59 12.17 3.75 2.64
C THR A 59 10.84 3.02 2.53
N VAL A 60 10.05 3.02 3.59
CA VAL A 60 8.72 2.39 3.62
C VAL A 60 7.74 3.10 2.69
N PHE A 61 7.83 4.43 2.58
CA PHE A 61 7.06 5.23 1.63
C PHE A 61 7.29 4.78 0.19
N VAL A 62 8.56 4.65 -0.22
CA VAL A 62 8.94 4.20 -1.58
C VAL A 62 8.41 2.79 -1.86
N ILE A 63 8.52 1.87 -0.90
CA ILE A 63 8.03 0.50 -1.04
C ILE A 63 6.52 0.48 -1.30
N TYR A 64 5.74 1.16 -0.47
CA TYR A 64 4.29 1.18 -0.63
C TYR A 64 3.86 1.92 -1.90
N LEU A 65 4.58 2.97 -2.30
CA LEU A 65 4.32 3.68 -3.55
C LEU A 65 4.57 2.78 -4.77
N PHE A 66 5.62 1.95 -4.73
CA PHE A 66 5.89 0.95 -5.76
C PHE A 66 4.74 -0.07 -5.88
N TYR A 67 4.25 -0.61 -4.77
CA TYR A 67 3.12 -1.54 -4.77
C TYR A 67 1.82 -0.89 -5.22
N GLY A 68 1.56 0.37 -4.83
CA GLY A 68 0.40 1.12 -5.26
C GLY A 68 0.39 1.35 -6.77
N ILE A 69 1.53 1.76 -7.35
CA ILE A 69 1.68 1.91 -8.81
C ILE A 69 1.51 0.56 -9.51
N ALA A 70 2.10 -0.52 -8.98
CA ALA A 70 1.96 -1.85 -9.54
C ALA A 70 0.50 -2.32 -9.55
N ALA A 71 -0.23 -2.11 -8.44
CA ALA A 71 -1.65 -2.44 -8.33
C ALA A 71 -2.50 -1.61 -9.32
N TYR A 72 -2.23 -0.31 -9.42
CA TYR A 72 -2.91 0.58 -10.36
C TYR A 72 -2.66 0.17 -11.82
N ARG A 73 -1.40 -0.08 -12.20
CA ARG A 73 -1.04 -0.53 -13.56
C ARG A 73 -1.72 -1.84 -13.90
N LYS A 74 -1.79 -2.78 -12.94
CA LYS A 74 -2.45 -4.07 -13.14
C LYS A 74 -3.96 -3.92 -13.33
N LEU A 75 -4.63 -3.13 -12.49
CA LEU A 75 -6.06 -2.83 -12.63
C LEU A 75 -6.37 -2.08 -13.94
N LYS A 76 -5.44 -1.25 -14.42
CA LYS A 76 -5.58 -0.52 -15.70
C LYS A 76 -5.43 -1.46 -16.89
N ALA A 77 -4.44 -2.35 -16.86
CA ALA A 77 -4.25 -3.37 -17.90
C ALA A 77 -5.44 -4.33 -18.02
N GLU A 78 -6.16 -4.54 -16.91
CA GLU A 78 -7.36 -5.38 -16.87
C GLU A 78 -8.65 -4.64 -17.26
N GLY A 79 -8.59 -3.34 -17.60
CA GLY A 79 -9.78 -2.54 -17.91
C GLY A 79 -10.73 -2.35 -16.71
N ALA A 80 -10.31 -2.72 -15.50
CA ALA A 80 -11.11 -2.59 -14.28
C ALA A 80 -11.22 -1.12 -13.83
N LEU A 81 -10.23 -0.31 -14.18
CA LEU A 81 -10.26 1.15 -14.09
C LEU A 81 -11.01 1.70 -15.31
N GLY A 82 -12.33 1.71 -15.19
CA GLY A 82 -13.25 2.41 -16.09
C GLY A 82 -13.89 3.55 -15.35
#